data_AF-A0A542Y8S1-F1
#
_entry.id   AF-A0A542Y8S1-F1
#
_cell.length_a   1.000
_cell.length_b   1.000
_cell.length_c   1.000
_cell.angle_alpha   90.00
_cell.angle_beta   90.00
_cell.angle_gamma   90.00
#
_symmetry.space_group_name_H-M   'P 1'
#
loop_
_entity.id
_entity.type
_entity.pdbx_description
1 polymer ?
#
loop_
_entity_poly.entity_id
_entity_poly.type
_entity_poly.pdbx_seq_one_letter_code
_entity_poly.pdbx_strand_id
1 'polypeptide(L)'
;MNESIAIRSEASNSLPSLGFFGGTWADCLILEFAGKVSSLEVRISGGKEEFLNLRGLSIRGVNQRGFREAGYRVEQSSQRFASQRQPQGPHKPTGIHTLKELRPFWKLTWMVPQALESIRVFNRPDNLGRRARSMRVTVWDEHGDSHILFDSGASTFLGETLEVLASLTGRDSAEVVQLATRGEQGRSQIVADIVGFLRSVAPTLSRQECLALFALVPTTRAARSSAEMSSHDWFLLAYLLCGQVHANNASRSGIFAFSELLNSRTRLDSLERQFSAVTALLGSSPMYIAKHGITPMPFGEAQLQEMHEHANRLIADSAEVESKVSLGYGSLLGAIREGGPIPHDDDFDFFATITAETHRDFVERREEYMRHLENAGWIVEPNGSYFNFHVKLPGSAISLDVFAIHVNGDVAHGHMERAKWREMPSTWFSSTSLATFGGASLPVIDGATAFLEERYGKSWRTPDRFHEWRWALND
;
A
#
# COMPACT_ATOMS: atom_id res chain seq x y z
N MET A 1 18.06 15.87 31.45
CA MET A 1 16.67 16.04 30.94
C MET A 1 16.51 17.33 30.13
N ASN A 2 17.10 18.47 30.53
CA ASN A 2 17.00 19.73 29.74
C ASN A 2 17.78 19.70 28.42
N GLU A 3 19.01 19.17 28.40
CA GLU A 3 19.81 19.06 27.16
C GLU A 3 19.16 18.13 26.12
N SER A 4 18.59 17.00 26.56
CA SER A 4 17.90 16.06 25.66
C SER A 4 16.64 16.66 25.01
N ILE A 5 15.96 17.59 25.69
CA ILE A 5 14.78 18.29 25.15
C ILE A 5 15.20 19.33 24.11
N ALA A 6 16.29 20.08 24.38
CA ALA A 6 16.83 21.07 23.45
C ALA A 6 17.33 20.40 22.15
N ILE A 7 18.14 19.35 22.27
CA ILE A 7 18.66 18.59 21.13
C ILE A 7 17.51 18.06 20.27
N ARG A 8 16.45 17.55 20.89
CA ARG A 8 15.30 17.04 20.15
C ARG A 8 14.54 18.13 19.40
N SER A 9 14.37 19.30 20.01
CA SER A 9 13.74 20.44 19.35
C SER A 9 14.52 20.86 18.11
N GLU A 10 15.85 20.93 18.21
CA GLU A 10 16.73 21.32 17.11
C GLU A 10 16.83 20.23 16.03
N ALA A 11 17.02 18.97 16.43
CA ALA A 11 17.10 17.82 15.54
C ALA A 11 15.78 17.51 14.81
N SER A 12 14.64 17.99 15.30
CA SER A 12 13.33 17.77 14.67
C SER A 12 13.24 18.31 13.24
N ASN A 13 14.03 19.33 12.91
CA ASN A 13 14.14 19.87 11.55
C ASN A 13 14.98 18.97 10.62
N SER A 14 15.95 18.25 11.19
CA SER A 14 16.83 17.34 10.45
C SER A 14 16.27 15.94 10.32
N LEU A 15 15.41 15.54 11.26
CA LEU A 15 14.73 14.24 11.28
C LEU A 15 13.22 14.45 11.13
N PRO A 16 12.75 14.95 9.96
CA PRO A 16 11.38 15.38 9.75
C PRO A 16 10.33 14.29 9.99
N SER A 17 10.75 13.02 9.95
CA SER A 17 9.90 11.84 10.13
C SER A 17 10.40 10.92 11.25
N LEU A 18 11.12 11.44 12.25
CA LEU A 18 11.51 10.66 13.42
C LEU A 18 10.30 9.90 14.04
N GLY A 19 10.46 8.59 14.20
CA GLY A 19 9.42 7.70 14.73
C GLY A 19 8.37 7.27 13.70
N PHE A 20 8.54 7.61 12.42
CA PHE A 20 7.68 7.12 11.36
C PHE A 20 7.89 5.61 11.11
N PHE A 21 6.78 4.93 10.93
CA PHE A 21 6.67 3.61 10.31
C PHE A 21 5.37 3.60 9.49
N GLY A 22 5.29 2.71 8.51
CA GLY A 22 4.17 2.66 7.59
C GLY A 22 3.06 1.69 7.97
N GLY A 23 2.17 1.49 7.01
CA GLY A 23 0.92 0.73 7.19
C GLY A 23 0.85 -0.57 6.39
N THR A 24 1.93 -0.96 5.73
CA THR A 24 2.03 -2.15 4.88
C THR A 24 2.78 -3.27 5.61
N TRP A 25 2.85 -4.45 5.00
CA TRP A 25 3.64 -5.54 5.58
C TRP A 25 5.14 -5.35 5.41
N ALA A 26 5.55 -4.51 4.46
CA ALA A 26 6.95 -4.20 4.21
C ALA A 26 7.51 -3.12 5.15
N ASP A 27 6.64 -2.30 5.77
CA ASP A 27 7.07 -1.12 6.53
C ASP A 27 6.34 -0.89 7.86
N CYS A 28 5.57 -1.87 8.33
CA CYS A 28 5.04 -1.85 9.69
C CYS A 28 6.15 -1.90 10.74
N LEU A 29 5.88 -1.33 11.91
CA LEU A 29 6.76 -1.50 13.07
C LEU A 29 6.64 -2.94 13.56
N ILE A 30 7.78 -3.61 13.79
CA ILE A 30 7.83 -4.98 14.30
C ILE A 30 8.63 -4.96 15.59
N LEU A 31 7.99 -5.41 16.67
CA LEU A 31 8.53 -5.45 18.00
C LEU A 31 8.63 -6.89 18.47
N GLU A 32 9.78 -7.26 19.01
CA GLU A 32 10.05 -8.59 19.52
C GLU A 32 10.05 -8.53 21.05
N PHE A 33 9.58 -9.61 21.68
CA PHE A 33 9.60 -9.74 23.13
C PHE A 33 9.76 -11.21 23.50
N ALA A 34 10.82 -11.52 24.25
CA ALA A 34 11.08 -12.87 24.73
C ALA A 34 10.39 -13.06 26.09
N GLY A 35 9.26 -13.76 26.10
CA GLY A 35 8.53 -14.08 27.32
C GLY A 35 7.04 -14.25 27.11
N LYS A 36 6.31 -14.47 28.21
CA LYS A 36 4.85 -14.45 28.21
C LYS A 36 4.35 -13.05 28.58
N VAL A 37 3.30 -12.64 27.90
CA VAL A 37 2.67 -11.33 28.04
C VAL A 37 1.25 -11.51 28.57
N SER A 38 0.93 -10.82 29.66
CA SER A 38 -0.42 -10.74 30.23
C SER A 38 -1.24 -9.61 29.59
N SER A 39 -0.60 -8.49 29.21
CA SER A 39 -1.27 -7.41 28.48
C SER A 39 -0.32 -6.60 27.59
N LEU A 40 -0.89 -5.96 26.58
CA LEU A 40 -0.22 -5.07 25.62
C LEU A 40 -1.00 -3.75 25.54
N GLU A 41 -0.33 -2.62 25.59
CA GLU A 41 -0.92 -1.30 25.38
C GLU A 41 -0.16 -0.53 24.30
N VAL A 42 -0.92 0.11 23.42
CA VAL A 42 -0.43 1.14 22.51
C VAL A 42 -1.04 2.47 22.93
N ARG A 43 -0.19 3.47 23.16
CA ARG A 43 -0.61 4.78 23.67
C ARG A 43 0.11 5.91 22.94
N ILE A 44 -0.55 7.05 22.79
CA ILE A 44 0.14 8.30 22.45
C ILE A 44 0.59 8.99 23.76
N SER A 45 1.88 9.17 23.96
CA SER A 45 2.45 9.73 25.20
C SER A 45 2.64 11.25 25.18
N GLY A 46 2.18 11.93 24.12
CA GLY A 46 2.31 13.37 23.95
C GLY A 46 1.58 14.20 25.03
N GLY A 47 2.01 15.45 25.20
CA GLY A 47 1.41 16.42 26.14
C GLY A 47 0.22 17.21 25.58
N LYS A 48 -0.23 16.89 24.35
CA LYS A 48 -1.34 17.55 23.66
C LYS A 48 -2.41 16.54 23.32
N GLU A 49 -3.63 17.03 23.07
CA GLU A 49 -4.70 16.17 22.58
C GLU A 49 -4.40 15.65 21.17
N GLU A 50 -4.42 14.34 21.02
CA GLU A 50 -4.10 13.64 19.78
C GLU A 50 -5.09 12.48 19.57
N PHE A 51 -5.03 11.86 18.39
CA PHE A 51 -5.76 10.64 18.09
C PHE A 51 -4.79 9.46 18.15
N LEU A 52 -5.18 8.33 18.74
CA LEU A 52 -4.59 7.06 18.40
C LEU A 52 -5.32 6.52 17.17
N ASN A 53 -4.67 6.60 16.01
CA ASN A 53 -5.25 6.19 14.74
C ASN A 53 -4.29 5.26 13.99
N LEU A 54 -4.57 3.96 14.05
CA LEU A 54 -3.76 2.91 13.45
C LEU A 54 -4.61 2.07 12.51
N ARG A 55 -3.98 1.45 11.50
CA ARG A 55 -4.63 0.38 10.73
C ARG A 55 -4.88 -0.86 11.62
N GLY A 56 -4.09 -1.05 12.66
CA GLY A 56 -4.30 -2.05 13.70
C GLY A 56 -3.01 -2.78 14.03
N LEU A 57 -3.15 -3.95 14.65
CA LEU A 57 -2.02 -4.81 15.02
C LEU A 57 -2.17 -6.19 14.39
N SER A 58 -1.05 -6.89 14.26
CA SER A 58 -1.00 -8.33 14.07
C SER A 58 0.02 -8.90 15.04
N ILE A 59 -0.44 -9.76 15.94
CA ILE A 59 0.40 -10.39 16.96
C ILE A 59 0.57 -11.85 16.59
N ARG A 60 1.83 -12.30 16.60
CA ARG A 60 2.22 -13.68 16.34
C ARG A 60 2.61 -14.33 17.66
N GLY A 61 1.87 -15.33 18.10
CA GLY A 61 2.25 -16.17 19.25
C GLY A 61 3.24 -17.27 18.88
N VAL A 62 4.05 -17.72 19.85
CA VAL A 62 4.99 -18.85 19.65
C VAL A 62 4.22 -20.13 19.28
N ASN A 63 3.07 -20.39 19.92
CA ASN A 63 2.11 -21.41 19.52
C ASN A 63 0.89 -20.76 18.84
N GLN A 64 0.88 -20.76 17.50
CA GLN A 64 -0.16 -20.09 16.71
C GLN A 64 -1.58 -20.56 17.01
N ARG A 65 -1.77 -21.86 17.23
CA ARG A 65 -3.10 -22.41 17.50
C ARG A 65 -3.59 -21.97 18.87
N GLY A 66 -2.77 -22.17 19.91
CA GLY A 66 -3.11 -21.75 21.27
C GLY A 66 -3.36 -20.25 21.37
N PHE A 67 -2.57 -19.43 20.65
CA PHE A 67 -2.76 -17.98 20.62
C PHE A 67 -4.08 -17.55 19.99
N ARG A 68 -4.55 -18.24 18.93
CA ARG A 68 -5.84 -17.94 18.27
C ARG A 68 -7.05 -18.36 19.10
N GLU A 69 -6.90 -19.39 19.92
CA GLU A 69 -7.96 -19.90 20.80
C GLU A 69 -7.96 -19.17 22.17
N ALA A 70 -6.93 -18.38 22.47
CA ALA A 70 -6.80 -17.67 23.73
C ALA A 70 -7.86 -16.58 23.89
N GLY A 71 -8.56 -16.59 25.03
CA GLY A 71 -9.47 -15.50 25.41
C GLY A 71 -8.73 -14.20 25.72
N TYR A 72 -9.27 -13.07 25.27
CA TYR A 72 -8.74 -11.75 25.55
C TYR A 72 -9.85 -10.71 25.69
N ARG A 73 -9.51 -9.59 26.33
CA ARG A 73 -10.33 -8.38 26.43
C ARG A 73 -9.61 -7.21 25.75
N VAL A 74 -10.36 -6.41 25.01
CA VAL A 74 -9.88 -5.16 24.42
C VAL A 74 -10.50 -3.99 25.16
N GLU A 75 -9.68 -3.00 25.48
CA GLU A 75 -10.07 -1.72 26.07
C GLU A 75 -9.50 -0.58 25.22
N GLN A 76 -10.26 0.49 25.06
CA GLN A 76 -9.82 1.67 24.33
C GLN A 76 -10.35 2.90 25.06
N SER A 77 -9.55 3.96 25.14
CA SER A 77 -9.90 5.18 25.91
C SER A 77 -11.19 5.83 25.44
N SER A 78 -11.41 5.88 24.13
CA SER A 78 -12.63 6.38 23.49
C SER A 78 -12.78 5.79 22.10
N GLN A 79 -13.99 5.78 21.51
CA GLN A 79 -14.22 5.24 20.16
C GLN A 79 -14.83 6.28 19.22
N ARG A 80 -14.25 6.44 18.03
CA ARG A 80 -14.84 7.26 16.97
C ARG A 80 -15.81 6.43 16.13
N PHE A 81 -17.12 6.57 16.40
CA PHE A 81 -18.22 5.80 15.79
C PHE A 81 -18.28 5.82 14.25
N ALA A 82 -17.75 6.87 13.61
CA ALA A 82 -17.76 7.00 12.14
C ALA A 82 -16.97 5.90 11.38
N SER A 83 -16.24 5.04 12.07
CA SER A 83 -15.44 3.97 11.45
C SER A 83 -16.16 2.63 11.30
N GLN A 84 -17.36 2.44 11.90
CA GLN A 84 -18.21 1.22 11.89
C GLN A 84 -17.53 -0.14 12.20
N ARG A 85 -16.21 -0.21 12.37
CA ARG A 85 -15.46 -1.42 12.71
C ARG A 85 -14.88 -1.25 14.11
N GLN A 86 -15.37 -2.04 15.07
CA GLN A 86 -14.67 -2.21 16.33
C GLN A 86 -13.34 -2.94 16.08
N PRO A 87 -12.25 -2.61 16.80
CA PRO A 87 -11.02 -3.38 16.71
C PRO A 87 -11.32 -4.84 17.12
N GLN A 88 -11.23 -5.78 16.18
CA GLN A 88 -11.64 -7.17 16.40
C GLN A 88 -10.57 -8.03 17.11
N GLY A 89 -9.44 -7.44 17.50
CA GLY A 89 -8.42 -8.09 18.32
C GLY A 89 -7.06 -8.26 17.63
N PRO A 90 -6.22 -9.18 18.12
CA PRO A 90 -4.79 -9.21 17.81
C PRO A 90 -4.40 -9.88 16.49
N HIS A 91 -5.35 -10.52 15.78
CA HIS A 91 -5.01 -11.39 14.66
C HIS A 91 -4.98 -10.69 13.30
N LYS A 92 -5.79 -9.64 13.12
CA LYS A 92 -5.89 -8.90 11.87
C LYS A 92 -5.91 -7.39 12.14
N PRO A 93 -5.27 -6.57 11.30
CA PRO A 93 -5.34 -5.12 11.43
C PRO A 93 -6.77 -4.61 11.16
N THR A 94 -7.56 -4.40 12.22
CA THR A 94 -9.00 -4.10 12.14
C THR A 94 -9.36 -2.63 12.40
N GLY A 95 -8.37 -1.74 12.38
CA GLY A 95 -8.50 -0.31 12.65
C GLY A 95 -8.56 -0.01 14.16
N ILE A 96 -7.82 1.01 14.59
CA ILE A 96 -7.93 1.63 15.92
C ILE A 96 -8.12 3.13 15.67
N HIS A 97 -9.16 3.73 16.24
CA HIS A 97 -9.42 5.17 16.07
C HIS A 97 -10.14 5.74 17.31
N THR A 98 -9.39 6.46 18.14
CA THR A 98 -9.94 7.17 19.30
C THR A 98 -10.56 8.51 18.90
N LEU A 99 -11.23 9.17 19.85
CA LEU A 99 -11.45 10.61 19.77
C LEU A 99 -10.13 11.35 19.94
N LYS A 100 -10.16 12.66 19.70
CA LYS A 100 -9.03 13.53 20.01
C LYS A 100 -9.05 13.78 21.51
N GLU A 101 -8.04 13.32 22.22
CA GLU A 101 -8.00 13.38 23.68
C GLU A 101 -6.56 13.36 24.21
N LEU A 102 -6.38 13.62 25.51
CA LEU A 102 -5.08 13.50 26.14
C LEU A 102 -4.73 12.03 26.33
N ARG A 103 -3.58 11.63 25.78
CA ARG A 103 -3.00 10.29 25.93
C ARG A 103 -3.95 9.13 25.56
N PRO A 104 -4.54 9.14 24.35
CA PRO A 104 -5.38 8.06 23.88
C PRO A 104 -4.63 6.73 23.91
N PHE A 105 -5.33 5.65 24.25
CA PHE A 105 -4.75 4.32 24.33
C PHE A 105 -5.69 3.24 23.77
N TRP A 106 -5.07 2.14 23.37
CA TRP A 106 -5.70 0.87 23.06
C TRP A 106 -4.94 -0.22 23.82
N LYS A 107 -5.65 -1.05 24.58
CA LYS A 107 -5.08 -2.08 25.44
C LYS A 107 -5.74 -3.43 25.18
N LEU A 108 -4.92 -4.46 25.16
CA LEU A 108 -5.30 -5.86 25.06
C LEU A 108 -4.83 -6.58 26.32
N THR A 109 -5.74 -7.29 26.98
CA THR A 109 -5.43 -8.10 28.16
C THR A 109 -5.84 -9.53 27.88
N TRP A 110 -4.90 -10.46 27.95
CA TRP A 110 -5.20 -11.87 27.79
C TRP A 110 -5.74 -12.46 29.10
N MET A 111 -6.68 -13.39 29.00
CA MET A 111 -7.21 -14.11 30.17
C MET A 111 -6.16 -15.06 30.78
N VAL A 112 -5.21 -15.51 29.95
CA VAL A 112 -4.04 -16.32 30.34
C VAL A 112 -2.81 -15.73 29.64
N PRO A 113 -1.68 -15.51 30.32
CA PRO A 113 -0.47 -14.98 29.69
C PRO A 113 -0.04 -15.78 28.45
N GLN A 114 0.31 -15.07 27.38
CA GLN A 114 0.64 -15.67 26.07
C GLN A 114 2.10 -15.46 25.72
N ALA A 115 2.77 -16.51 25.26
CA ALA A 115 4.12 -16.39 24.69
C ALA A 115 4.04 -15.76 23.29
N LEU A 116 4.69 -14.61 23.12
CA LEU A 116 4.69 -13.86 21.85
C LEU A 116 5.99 -14.11 21.09
N GLU A 117 5.90 -14.13 19.76
CA GLU A 117 7.05 -14.09 18.85
C GLU A 117 7.29 -12.66 18.39
N SER A 118 6.24 -11.99 17.91
CA SER A 118 6.32 -10.59 17.47
C SER A 118 4.98 -9.87 17.54
N ILE A 119 5.07 -8.55 17.71
CA ILE A 119 3.96 -7.61 17.63
C ILE A 119 4.21 -6.71 16.43
N ARG A 120 3.31 -6.74 15.46
CA ARG A 120 3.35 -5.86 14.29
C ARG A 120 2.34 -4.75 14.45
N VAL A 121 2.79 -3.51 14.38
CA VAL A 121 1.94 -2.31 14.49
C VAL A 121 1.86 -1.66 13.12
N PHE A 122 0.65 -1.56 12.58
CA PHE A 122 0.41 -0.99 11.26
C PHE A 122 -0.12 0.42 11.41
N ASN A 123 0.64 1.39 10.93
CA ASN A 123 0.15 2.75 10.79
C ASN A 123 -0.98 2.78 9.75
N ARG A 124 -1.73 3.88 9.72
CA ARG A 124 -2.68 4.09 8.62
C ARG A 124 -1.90 4.27 7.31
N PRO A 125 -2.31 3.61 6.22
CA PRO A 125 -1.74 3.87 4.90
C PRO A 125 -2.36 5.16 4.37
N ASP A 126 -1.92 6.32 4.87
CA ASP A 126 -2.31 7.66 4.41
C ASP A 126 -1.21 8.70 4.65
N ASN A 127 -1.44 9.94 4.22
CA ASN A 127 -0.50 11.06 4.35
C ASN A 127 -0.26 11.54 5.78
N LEU A 128 -0.97 10.97 6.77
CA LEU A 128 -0.87 11.37 8.16
C LEU A 128 -0.01 10.38 8.96
N GLY A 129 1.06 9.86 8.33
CA GLY A 129 2.04 8.96 8.97
C GLY A 129 2.68 9.55 10.23
N ARG A 130 2.61 10.88 10.40
CA ARG A 130 3.05 11.62 11.60
C ARG A 130 2.37 11.22 12.91
N ARG A 131 1.21 10.57 12.84
CA ARG A 131 0.37 10.29 14.02
C ARG A 131 1.02 9.33 15.02
N ALA A 132 2.09 8.65 14.63
CA ALA A 132 2.80 7.74 15.52
C ALA A 132 4.05 8.34 16.19
N ARG A 133 4.34 9.65 16.03
CA ARG A 133 5.57 10.31 16.53
C ARG A 133 5.75 10.28 18.04
N SER A 134 4.66 10.17 18.79
CA SER A 134 4.66 10.08 20.25
C SER A 134 4.10 8.73 20.71
N MET A 135 4.13 7.72 19.84
CA MET A 135 3.57 6.40 20.16
C MET A 135 4.51 5.66 21.10
N ARG A 136 3.92 5.07 22.13
CA ARG A 136 4.56 4.13 23.04
C ARG A 136 3.84 2.79 22.97
N VAL A 137 4.62 1.71 22.95
CA VAL A 137 4.13 0.33 23.05
C VAL A 137 4.72 -0.29 24.31
N THR A 138 3.83 -0.70 25.21
CA THR A 138 4.19 -1.29 26.50
C THR A 138 3.56 -2.68 26.60
N VAL A 139 4.33 -3.65 27.06
CA VAL A 139 3.82 -4.98 27.45
C VAL A 139 3.94 -5.17 28.95
N TRP A 140 3.07 -5.96 29.53
CA TRP A 140 3.21 -6.47 30.89
C TRP A 140 3.39 -7.97 30.83
N ASP A 141 4.37 -8.51 31.53
CA ASP A 141 4.64 -9.94 31.54
C ASP A 141 3.68 -10.72 32.47
N GLU A 142 3.93 -12.02 32.66
CA GLU A 142 3.12 -12.87 33.54
C GLU A 142 3.26 -12.53 35.05
N HIS A 143 4.29 -11.77 35.43
CA HIS A 143 4.51 -11.28 36.79
C HIS A 143 3.92 -9.89 37.02
N GLY A 144 3.50 -9.22 35.95
CA GLY A 144 2.95 -7.87 35.99
C GLY A 144 4.00 -6.77 35.84
N ASP A 145 5.26 -7.12 35.54
CA ASP A 145 6.30 -6.15 35.26
C ASP A 145 6.09 -5.55 33.88
N SER A 146 6.25 -4.22 33.77
CA SER A 146 6.04 -3.48 32.52
C SER A 146 7.33 -3.31 31.73
N HIS A 147 7.28 -3.57 30.43
CA HIS A 147 8.39 -3.42 29.50
C HIS A 147 8.00 -2.49 28.36
N ILE A 148 8.76 -1.42 28.13
CA ILE A 148 8.54 -0.50 27.01
C ILE A 148 9.31 -1.05 25.80
N LEU A 149 8.57 -1.51 24.78
CA LEU A 149 9.17 -2.08 23.57
C LEU A 149 9.45 -1.03 22.51
N PHE A 150 8.71 0.08 22.54
CA PHE A 150 8.89 1.18 21.61
C PHE A 150 8.42 2.47 22.26
N ASP A 151 9.20 3.54 22.10
CA ASP A 151 8.80 4.88 22.48
C ASP A 151 9.49 5.91 21.60
N SER A 152 8.83 6.27 20.50
CA SER A 152 9.34 7.33 19.63
C SER A 152 9.36 8.69 20.32
N GLY A 153 8.65 8.82 21.45
CA GLY A 153 8.65 9.95 22.37
C GLY A 153 9.84 9.99 23.33
N ALA A 154 10.69 8.97 23.40
CA ALA A 154 11.84 8.96 24.30
C ALA A 154 13.07 9.63 23.68
N SER A 155 13.95 10.18 24.52
CA SER A 155 15.27 10.67 24.08
C SER A 155 16.20 9.52 23.66
N THR A 156 16.02 8.33 24.24
CA THR A 156 16.77 7.12 23.88
C THR A 156 16.54 6.75 22.42
N PHE A 157 15.30 6.81 21.95
CA PHE A 157 14.96 6.53 20.55
C PHE A 157 15.66 7.48 19.56
N LEU A 158 15.79 8.76 19.92
CA LEU A 158 16.57 9.72 19.12
C LEU A 158 18.06 9.35 19.12
N GLY A 159 18.61 9.00 20.28
CA GLY A 159 20.00 8.53 20.39
C GLY A 159 20.28 7.31 19.52
N GLU A 160 19.47 6.26 19.66
CA GLU A 160 19.55 5.03 18.85
C GLU A 160 19.42 5.32 17.35
N THR A 161 18.53 6.24 16.97
CA THR A 161 18.40 6.66 15.56
C THR A 161 19.69 7.30 15.07
N LEU A 162 20.27 8.23 15.84
CA LEU A 162 21.50 8.93 15.46
C LEU A 162 22.72 8.00 15.42
N GLU A 163 22.81 7.01 16.31
CA GLU A 163 23.85 5.98 16.31
C GLU A 163 23.79 5.12 15.03
N VAL A 164 22.59 4.72 14.60
CA VAL A 164 22.41 3.99 13.34
C VAL A 164 22.84 4.84 12.15
N LEU A 165 22.48 6.13 12.13
CA LEU A 165 22.92 7.06 11.08
C LEU A 165 24.44 7.28 11.09
N ALA A 166 25.07 7.33 12.26
CA ALA A 166 26.53 7.40 12.41
C ALA A 166 27.21 6.17 11.82
N SER A 167 26.71 4.97 12.13
CA SER A 167 27.19 3.72 11.55
C SER A 167 27.09 3.70 10.03
N LEU A 168 25.95 4.12 9.46
CA LEU A 168 25.74 4.13 8.00
C LEU A 168 26.56 5.21 7.27
N THR A 169 26.91 6.30 7.94
CA THR A 169 27.74 7.37 7.36
C THR A 169 29.25 7.13 7.58
N GLY A 170 29.62 6.17 8.44
CA GLY A 170 31.00 5.97 8.87
C GLY A 170 31.54 7.14 9.72
N ARG A 171 30.66 7.94 10.32
CA ARG A 171 31.01 9.08 11.18
C ARG A 171 30.90 8.71 12.65
N ASP A 172 31.52 9.51 13.50
CA ASP A 172 31.28 9.46 14.94
C ASP A 172 29.87 9.98 15.28
N SER A 173 29.23 9.40 16.29
CA SER A 173 27.89 9.81 16.73
C SER A 173 27.80 11.29 17.11
N ALA A 174 28.86 11.88 17.69
CA ALA A 174 28.89 13.30 18.03
C ALA A 174 28.89 14.19 16.78
N GLU A 175 29.55 13.77 15.69
CA GLU A 175 29.52 14.49 14.41
C GLU A 175 28.12 14.48 13.81
N VAL A 176 27.44 13.34 13.82
CA VAL A 176 26.07 13.23 13.30
C VAL A 176 25.10 14.07 14.13
N VAL A 177 25.26 14.10 15.46
CA VAL A 177 24.50 15.01 16.35
C VAL A 177 24.74 16.47 15.94
N GLN A 178 26.00 16.88 15.75
CA GLN A 178 26.33 18.25 15.33
C GLN A 178 25.78 18.60 13.94
N LEU A 179 25.74 17.65 13.02
CA LEU A 179 25.09 17.86 11.72
C LEU A 179 23.58 17.98 11.92
N ALA A 180 22.95 17.10 12.70
CA ALA A 180 21.52 17.14 12.95
C ALA A 180 21.05 18.45 13.62
N THR A 181 21.88 19.12 14.44
CA THR A 181 21.52 20.44 15.01
C THR A 181 21.62 21.59 14.01
N ARG A 182 22.27 21.42 12.85
CA ARG A 182 22.34 22.43 11.77
C ARG A 182 21.08 22.47 10.89
N GLY A 183 20.02 21.73 11.24
CA GLY A 183 18.77 21.69 10.51
C GLY A 183 18.94 21.12 9.09
N GLU A 184 18.27 21.74 8.11
CA GLU A 184 18.17 21.22 6.74
C GLU A 184 19.53 21.02 6.02
N GLN A 185 20.50 21.91 6.27
CA GLN A 185 21.84 21.75 5.68
C GLN A 185 22.55 20.50 6.21
N GLY A 186 22.50 20.29 7.53
CA GLY A 186 23.12 19.12 8.14
C GLY A 186 22.41 17.82 7.75
N ARG A 187 21.07 17.84 7.68
CA ARG A 187 20.30 16.72 7.11
C ARG A 187 20.74 16.39 5.69
N SER A 188 20.87 17.40 4.83
CA SER A 188 21.26 17.19 3.43
C SER A 188 22.65 16.57 3.31
N GLN A 189 23.58 16.94 4.19
CA GLN A 189 24.90 16.31 4.28
C GLN A 189 24.79 14.85 4.73
N ILE A 190 24.04 14.56 5.79
CA ILE A 190 23.82 13.18 6.27
C ILE A 190 23.22 12.32 5.15
N VAL A 191 22.21 12.82 4.44
CA VAL A 191 21.59 12.10 3.31
C VAL A 191 22.60 11.86 2.19
N ALA A 192 23.42 12.85 1.82
CA ALA A 192 24.44 12.68 0.79
C ALA A 192 25.47 11.59 1.17
N ASP A 193 25.94 11.59 2.42
CA ASP A 193 26.90 10.60 2.94
C ASP A 193 26.29 9.18 2.91
N ILE A 194 25.05 9.02 3.35
CA ILE A 194 24.32 7.75 3.31
C ILE A 194 24.13 7.27 1.87
N VAL A 195 23.73 8.15 0.95
CA VAL A 195 23.57 7.74 -0.46
C VAL A 195 24.92 7.33 -1.06
N GLY A 196 26.01 8.00 -0.68
CA GLY A 196 27.37 7.57 -1.04
C GLY A 196 27.68 6.15 -0.58
N PHE A 197 27.37 5.84 0.69
CA PHE A 197 27.51 4.49 1.27
C PHE A 197 26.63 3.45 0.58
N LEU A 198 25.34 3.73 0.38
CA LEU A 198 24.42 2.81 -0.27
C LEU A 198 24.85 2.47 -1.71
N ARG A 199 25.42 3.44 -2.44
CA ARG A 199 25.94 3.23 -3.79
C ARG A 199 27.23 2.41 -3.83
N SER A 200 28.04 2.42 -2.77
CA SER A 200 29.31 1.70 -2.73
C SER A 200 29.17 0.26 -2.25
N VAL A 201 28.24 -0.02 -1.33
CA VAL A 201 28.09 -1.34 -0.70
C VAL A 201 26.82 -2.07 -1.14
N ALA A 202 25.79 -1.35 -1.58
CA ALA A 202 24.45 -1.89 -1.88
C ALA A 202 23.91 -2.85 -0.78
N PRO A 203 23.89 -2.43 0.49
CA PRO A 203 23.59 -3.35 1.59
C PRO A 203 22.10 -3.68 1.67
N THR A 204 21.79 -4.92 2.07
CA THR A 204 20.46 -5.25 2.61
C THR A 204 20.32 -4.60 3.97
N LEU A 205 19.43 -3.61 4.07
CA LEU A 205 19.19 -2.90 5.32
C LEU A 205 18.35 -3.73 6.29
N SER A 206 18.76 -3.74 7.55
CA SER A 206 17.92 -4.16 8.65
C SER A 206 16.71 -3.24 8.82
N ARG A 207 15.71 -3.71 9.57
CA ARG A 207 14.51 -2.90 9.84
C ARG A 207 14.81 -1.64 10.65
N GLN A 208 15.74 -1.72 11.59
CA GLN A 208 16.14 -0.58 12.41
C GLN A 208 16.83 0.49 11.55
N GLU A 209 17.69 0.08 10.62
CA GLU A 209 18.28 0.97 9.62
C GLU A 209 17.21 1.60 8.73
N CYS A 210 16.25 0.84 8.21
CA CYS A 210 15.13 1.40 7.45
C CYS A 210 14.34 2.46 8.24
N LEU A 211 14.03 2.21 9.53
CA LEU A 211 13.34 3.18 10.38
C LEU A 211 14.17 4.45 10.60
N ALA A 212 15.48 4.30 10.85
CA ALA A 212 16.38 5.44 11.02
C ALA A 212 16.50 6.27 9.72
N LEU A 213 16.60 5.61 8.56
CA LEU A 213 16.65 6.27 7.27
C LEU A 213 15.33 6.97 6.91
N PHE A 214 14.18 6.37 7.23
CA PHE A 214 12.89 7.06 7.07
C PHE A 214 12.80 8.33 7.90
N ALA A 215 13.50 8.43 9.04
CA ALA A 215 13.52 9.65 9.85
C ALA A 215 14.06 10.87 9.08
N LEU A 216 14.97 10.65 8.13
CA LEU A 216 15.56 11.69 7.27
C LEU A 216 14.66 12.16 6.13
N VAL A 217 13.66 11.35 5.75
CA VAL A 217 12.79 11.63 4.60
C VAL A 217 11.52 12.37 5.04
N PRO A 218 11.21 13.55 4.49
CA PRO A 218 9.99 14.27 4.84
C PRO A 218 8.72 13.52 4.46
N THR A 219 7.82 13.27 5.42
CA THR A 219 6.50 12.63 5.16
C THR A 219 5.36 13.62 4.92
N THR A 220 5.52 14.92 5.24
CA THR A 220 4.46 15.93 5.04
C THR A 220 5.01 17.27 4.56
N ARG A 221 4.11 18.12 4.03
CA ARG A 221 4.45 19.48 3.59
C ARG A 221 4.92 20.37 4.74
N ALA A 222 4.34 20.18 5.94
CA ALA A 222 4.72 20.93 7.15
C ALA A 222 6.14 20.59 7.68
N ALA A 223 6.81 19.56 7.16
CA ALA A 223 8.22 19.30 7.44
C ALA A 223 9.18 20.22 6.68
N ARG A 224 8.67 21.03 5.74
CA ARG A 224 9.51 21.76 4.81
C ARG A 224 9.62 23.22 5.22
N SER A 225 10.84 23.66 5.52
CA SER A 225 11.34 24.92 4.97
C SER A 225 11.23 24.83 3.44
N SER A 226 11.00 25.92 2.75
CA SER A 226 10.66 26.03 1.32
C SER A 226 11.55 25.30 0.28
N ALA A 227 12.59 24.57 0.66
CA ALA A 227 13.58 23.98 -0.25
C ALA A 227 13.06 22.73 -0.96
N GLU A 228 13.40 22.59 -2.24
CA GLU A 228 13.16 21.42 -3.09
C GLU A 228 13.95 20.19 -2.60
N MET A 229 13.43 18.97 -2.85
CA MET A 229 14.20 17.75 -2.54
C MET A 229 15.37 17.65 -3.50
N SER A 230 16.56 17.36 -2.96
CA SER A 230 17.75 17.10 -3.77
C SER A 230 17.65 15.75 -4.50
N SER A 231 18.54 15.51 -5.46
CA SER A 231 18.67 14.19 -6.10
C SER A 231 19.00 13.08 -5.10
N HIS A 232 19.78 13.37 -4.05
CA HIS A 232 20.06 12.41 -2.98
C HIS A 232 18.83 12.09 -2.14
N ASP A 233 17.97 13.08 -1.86
CA ASP A 233 16.71 12.84 -1.15
C ASP A 233 15.78 11.91 -1.95
N TRP A 234 15.66 12.15 -3.27
CA TRP A 234 14.88 11.29 -4.15
C TRP A 234 15.45 9.88 -4.23
N PHE A 235 16.77 9.76 -4.31
CA PHE A 235 17.44 8.47 -4.33
C PHE A 235 17.21 7.69 -3.04
N LEU A 236 17.34 8.33 -1.87
CA LEU A 236 17.10 7.68 -0.58
C LEU A 236 15.64 7.20 -0.46
N LEU A 237 14.66 8.02 -0.84
CA LEU A 237 13.26 7.61 -0.85
C LEU A 237 13.00 6.45 -1.82
N ALA A 238 13.58 6.50 -3.03
CA ALA A 238 13.51 5.40 -3.98
C ALA A 238 14.11 4.11 -3.42
N TYR A 239 15.29 4.19 -2.79
CA TYR A 239 15.95 3.04 -2.15
C TYR A 239 15.06 2.39 -1.11
N LEU A 240 14.48 3.18 -0.23
CA LEU A 240 13.60 2.68 0.84
C LEU A 240 12.33 2.04 0.27
N LEU A 241 11.67 2.67 -0.71
CA LEU A 241 10.42 2.13 -1.27
C LEU A 241 10.66 0.93 -2.20
N CYS A 242 11.73 0.90 -2.99
CA CYS A 242 12.11 -0.27 -3.80
C CYS A 242 12.58 -1.43 -2.91
N GLY A 243 13.32 -1.12 -1.83
CA GLY A 243 13.74 -2.11 -0.85
C GLY A 243 12.57 -2.80 -0.15
N GLN A 244 11.47 -2.07 0.10
CA GLN A 244 10.22 -2.64 0.61
C GLN A 244 9.63 -3.68 -0.35
N VAL A 245 9.55 -3.35 -1.64
CA VAL A 245 9.02 -4.27 -2.67
C VAL A 245 9.95 -5.48 -2.81
N HIS A 246 11.27 -5.25 -2.91
CA HIS A 246 12.27 -6.30 -3.03
C HIS A 246 12.25 -7.29 -1.84
N ALA A 247 12.14 -6.78 -0.61
CA ALA A 247 12.09 -7.63 0.58
C ALA A 247 10.75 -8.40 0.71
N ASN A 248 9.69 -7.93 0.06
CA ASN A 248 8.38 -8.54 0.13
C ASN A 248 7.55 -8.25 -1.14
N ASN A 249 7.77 -9.05 -2.19
CA ASN A 249 7.10 -8.90 -3.49
C ASN A 249 5.56 -8.98 -3.40
N ALA A 250 5.01 -9.56 -2.33
CA ALA A 250 3.57 -9.66 -2.11
C ALA A 250 2.96 -8.43 -1.41
N SER A 251 3.78 -7.51 -0.88
CA SER A 251 3.30 -6.31 -0.19
C SER A 251 3.38 -5.10 -1.10
N ARG A 252 2.30 -4.29 -1.10
CA ARG A 252 2.35 -2.93 -1.64
C ARG A 252 3.41 -2.11 -0.90
N SER A 253 4.12 -1.25 -1.63
CA SER A 253 5.02 -0.24 -1.05
C SER A 253 4.26 0.78 -0.18
N GLY A 254 4.97 1.42 0.74
CA GLY A 254 4.50 2.49 1.60
C GLY A 254 4.36 3.87 0.93
N ILE A 255 4.46 3.95 -0.42
CA ILE A 255 4.52 5.21 -1.17
C ILE A 255 3.39 6.20 -0.84
N PHE A 256 2.21 5.69 -0.49
CA PHE A 256 1.04 6.52 -0.17
C PHE A 256 1.24 7.37 1.10
N ALA A 257 2.11 6.95 2.02
CA ALA A 257 2.50 7.75 3.18
C ALA A 257 3.26 9.04 2.81
N PHE A 258 3.78 9.10 1.58
CA PHE A 258 4.50 10.23 1.01
C PHE A 258 3.63 11.02 0.01
N SER A 259 2.32 10.81 -0.05
CA SER A 259 1.44 11.50 -1.01
C SER A 259 1.47 13.03 -0.91
N GLU A 260 1.65 13.60 0.27
CA GLU A 260 1.87 15.05 0.43
C GLU A 260 3.20 15.54 -0.17
N LEU A 261 4.22 14.69 -0.15
CA LEU A 261 5.51 14.95 -0.77
C LEU A 261 5.40 14.79 -2.29
N LEU A 262 4.77 13.69 -2.72
CA LEU A 262 4.56 13.25 -4.10
C LEU A 262 3.28 13.83 -4.71
N ASN A 263 2.98 15.10 -4.41
CA ASN A 263 1.75 15.77 -4.79
C ASN A 263 1.82 16.53 -6.12
N SER A 264 2.75 16.14 -7.00
CA SER A 264 2.82 16.67 -8.37
C SER A 264 3.42 15.63 -9.32
N ARG A 265 3.07 15.73 -10.61
CA ARG A 265 3.59 14.86 -11.68
C ARG A 265 5.12 14.92 -11.72
N THR A 266 5.68 16.13 -11.69
CA THR A 266 7.13 16.36 -11.69
C THR A 266 7.87 15.66 -10.54
N ARG A 267 7.24 15.56 -9.36
CA ARG A 267 7.85 14.91 -8.19
C ARG A 267 7.78 13.39 -8.26
N LEU A 268 6.68 12.85 -8.77
CA LEU A 268 6.56 11.42 -9.07
C LEU A 268 7.62 11.02 -10.11
N ASP A 269 7.79 11.79 -11.17
CA ASP A 269 8.82 11.55 -12.18
C ASP A 269 10.24 11.68 -11.61
N SER A 270 10.46 12.61 -10.68
CA SER A 270 11.76 12.77 -10.01
C SER A 270 12.12 11.59 -9.13
N LEU A 271 11.14 11.03 -8.40
CA LEU A 271 11.31 9.80 -7.64
C LEU A 271 11.63 8.62 -8.56
N GLU A 272 10.84 8.44 -9.61
CA GLU A 272 10.96 7.28 -10.50
C GLU A 272 12.23 7.27 -11.34
N ARG A 273 12.76 8.44 -11.73
CA ARG A 273 14.08 8.53 -12.37
C ARG A 273 15.20 7.89 -11.54
N GLN A 274 15.01 7.70 -10.24
CA GLN A 274 15.99 7.01 -9.38
C GLN A 274 15.82 5.48 -9.39
N PHE A 275 14.68 4.95 -9.83
CA PHE A 275 14.37 3.52 -9.69
C PHE A 275 15.34 2.63 -10.46
N SER A 276 15.76 3.01 -11.67
CA SER A 276 16.73 2.20 -12.44
C SER A 276 18.07 2.05 -11.71
N ALA A 277 18.59 3.13 -11.13
CA ALA A 277 19.85 3.08 -10.38
C ALA A 277 19.69 2.27 -9.08
N VAL A 278 18.57 2.43 -8.38
CA VAL A 278 18.28 1.72 -7.13
C VAL A 278 18.05 0.22 -7.36
N THR A 279 17.24 -0.15 -8.35
CA THR A 279 16.93 -1.55 -8.66
C THR A 279 18.18 -2.31 -9.13
N ALA A 280 19.07 -1.65 -9.89
CA ALA A 280 20.38 -2.20 -10.23
C ALA A 280 21.23 -2.50 -8.99
N LEU A 281 21.25 -1.60 -7.99
CA LEU A 281 21.98 -1.84 -6.73
C LEU A 281 21.36 -2.98 -5.91
N LEU A 282 20.03 -3.05 -5.85
CA LEU A 282 19.32 -4.10 -5.13
C LEU A 282 19.31 -5.45 -5.86
N GLY A 283 19.85 -5.51 -7.10
CA GLY A 283 19.78 -6.71 -7.93
C GLY A 283 18.34 -7.14 -8.26
N SER A 284 17.42 -6.18 -8.37
CA SER A 284 16.00 -6.43 -8.63
C SER A 284 15.59 -6.02 -10.05
N SER A 285 14.44 -6.53 -10.50
CA SER A 285 13.84 -6.11 -11.77
C SER A 285 13.57 -4.60 -11.76
N PRO A 286 13.63 -3.92 -12.94
CA PRO A 286 13.22 -2.53 -13.06
C PRO A 286 11.84 -2.32 -12.44
N MET A 287 11.69 -1.25 -11.67
CA MET A 287 10.45 -0.89 -10.99
C MET A 287 9.90 0.43 -11.54
N TYR A 288 8.59 0.62 -11.40
CA TYR A 288 7.84 1.77 -11.89
C TYR A 288 6.77 2.19 -10.89
N ILE A 289 6.34 3.45 -10.99
CA ILE A 289 5.18 3.94 -10.24
C ILE A 289 3.91 3.54 -11.01
N ALA A 290 3.13 2.63 -10.43
CA ALA A 290 1.81 2.23 -10.91
C ALA A 290 0.71 2.80 -10.00
N LYS A 291 -0.55 2.66 -10.42
CA LYS A 291 -1.71 3.12 -9.65
C LYS A 291 -1.74 2.52 -8.24
N HIS A 292 -1.30 1.27 -8.07
CA HIS A 292 -1.33 0.58 -6.79
C HIS A 292 -0.08 0.76 -5.92
N GLY A 293 0.98 1.37 -6.44
CA GLY A 293 2.20 1.68 -5.70
C GLY A 293 3.42 1.53 -6.59
N ILE A 294 4.55 1.12 -6.01
CA ILE A 294 5.71 0.68 -6.80
C ILE A 294 5.52 -0.80 -7.13
N THR A 295 5.71 -1.13 -8.41
CA THR A 295 5.65 -2.50 -8.92
C THR A 295 6.86 -2.74 -9.83
N PRO A 296 7.38 -3.98 -9.92
CA PRO A 296 8.27 -4.38 -11.01
C PRO A 296 7.63 -4.12 -12.38
N MET A 297 8.44 -4.06 -13.45
CA MET A 297 7.94 -3.92 -14.82
C MET A 297 6.74 -4.86 -15.04
N PRO A 298 5.57 -4.31 -15.35
CA PRO A 298 4.40 -5.13 -15.57
C PRO A 298 4.55 -5.82 -16.92
N PHE A 299 4.58 -7.15 -16.87
CA PHE A 299 4.51 -8.05 -18.03
C PHE A 299 5.80 -8.16 -18.86
N GLY A 300 6.69 -9.06 -18.44
CA GLY A 300 7.64 -9.67 -19.38
C GLY A 300 6.91 -10.48 -20.45
N GLU A 301 7.60 -10.80 -21.55
CA GLU A 301 7.04 -11.54 -22.69
C GLU A 301 6.34 -12.85 -22.27
N ALA A 302 6.94 -13.61 -21.35
CA ALA A 302 6.37 -14.85 -20.82
C ALA A 302 5.06 -14.62 -20.03
N GLN A 303 4.99 -13.55 -19.24
CA GLN A 303 3.77 -13.22 -18.49
C GLN A 303 2.65 -12.77 -19.42
N LEU A 304 2.99 -12.01 -20.48
CA LEU A 304 2.04 -11.59 -21.49
C LEU A 304 1.49 -12.80 -22.27
N GLN A 305 2.35 -13.77 -22.60
CA GLN A 305 1.91 -15.01 -23.22
C GLN A 305 0.99 -15.84 -22.32
N GLU A 306 1.37 -16.07 -21.06
CA GLU A 306 0.53 -16.78 -20.08
C GLU A 306 -0.82 -16.08 -19.90
N MET A 307 -0.82 -14.75 -19.87
CA MET A 307 -2.05 -13.96 -19.83
C MET A 307 -2.91 -14.16 -21.09
N HIS A 308 -2.35 -14.18 -22.30
CA HIS A 308 -3.13 -14.47 -23.50
C HIS A 308 -3.77 -15.86 -23.44
N GLU A 309 -3.05 -16.86 -22.92
CA GLU A 309 -3.57 -18.22 -22.74
C GLU A 309 -4.74 -18.22 -21.75
N HIS A 310 -4.60 -17.52 -20.62
CA HIS A 310 -5.66 -17.35 -19.63
C HIS A 310 -6.87 -16.60 -20.19
N ALA A 311 -6.66 -15.51 -20.93
CA ALA A 311 -7.71 -14.73 -21.56
C ALA A 311 -8.52 -15.58 -22.55
N ASN A 312 -7.83 -16.30 -23.44
CA ASN A 312 -8.49 -17.19 -24.41
C ASN A 312 -9.27 -18.31 -23.72
N ARG A 313 -8.73 -18.89 -22.64
CA ARG A 313 -9.46 -19.87 -21.84
C ARG A 313 -10.70 -19.27 -21.17
N LEU A 314 -10.57 -18.09 -20.54
CA LEU A 314 -11.70 -17.40 -19.92
C LEU A 314 -12.81 -17.15 -20.94
N ILE A 315 -12.45 -16.68 -22.14
CA ILE A 315 -13.41 -16.45 -23.23
C ILE A 315 -14.10 -17.76 -23.64
N ALA A 316 -13.34 -18.85 -23.81
CA ALA A 316 -13.89 -20.15 -24.18
C ALA A 316 -14.85 -20.70 -23.10
N ASP A 317 -14.42 -20.72 -21.84
CA ASP A 317 -15.21 -21.23 -20.72
C ASP A 317 -16.49 -20.39 -20.50
N SER A 318 -16.45 -19.09 -20.81
CA SER A 318 -17.60 -18.18 -20.66
C SER A 318 -18.65 -18.31 -21.76
N ALA A 319 -18.27 -18.82 -22.93
CA ALA A 319 -19.20 -19.02 -24.04
C ALA A 319 -20.31 -20.04 -23.70
N GLU A 320 -20.09 -20.92 -22.73
CA GLU A 320 -21.03 -21.98 -22.33
C GLU A 320 -22.25 -21.46 -21.54
N VAL A 321 -22.18 -20.27 -20.95
CA VAL A 321 -23.25 -19.66 -20.13
C VAL A 321 -23.80 -18.36 -20.73
N GLU A 322 -23.76 -18.27 -22.07
CA GLU A 322 -24.25 -17.15 -22.88
C GLU A 322 -23.69 -15.76 -22.46
N SER A 323 -22.59 -15.73 -21.72
CA SER A 323 -21.94 -14.51 -21.27
C SER A 323 -20.86 -14.09 -22.27
N LYS A 324 -20.91 -12.83 -22.72
CA LYS A 324 -19.87 -12.29 -23.61
C LYS A 324 -18.74 -11.74 -22.79
N VAL A 325 -17.53 -12.24 -23.04
CA VAL A 325 -16.30 -11.73 -22.42
C VAL A 325 -15.51 -10.90 -23.42
N SER A 326 -15.04 -9.73 -22.97
CA SER A 326 -14.25 -8.79 -23.78
C SER A 326 -13.28 -8.00 -22.91
N LEU A 327 -12.26 -7.38 -23.48
CA LEU A 327 -11.36 -6.50 -22.75
C LEU A 327 -12.12 -5.32 -22.14
N GLY A 328 -11.78 -5.00 -20.90
CA GLY A 328 -12.32 -3.88 -20.14
C GLY A 328 -11.28 -2.80 -19.84
N TYR A 329 -11.77 -1.63 -19.42
CA TYR A 329 -11.00 -0.49 -18.90
C TYR A 329 -9.56 -0.31 -19.44
N GLY A 330 -8.53 -0.53 -18.61
CA GLY A 330 -7.14 -0.27 -18.94
C GLY A 330 -6.64 -1.16 -20.07
N SER A 331 -7.06 -2.44 -20.05
CA SER A 331 -6.76 -3.40 -21.12
C SER A 331 -7.42 -3.04 -22.46
N LEU A 332 -8.68 -2.60 -22.44
CA LEU A 332 -9.38 -2.09 -23.62
C LEU A 332 -8.70 -0.82 -24.17
N LEU A 333 -8.34 0.11 -23.28
CA LEU A 333 -7.62 1.33 -23.63
C LEU A 333 -6.27 1.00 -24.29
N GLY A 334 -5.52 0.07 -23.70
CA GLY A 334 -4.26 -0.43 -24.23
C GLY A 334 -4.42 -1.05 -25.62
N ALA A 335 -5.42 -1.92 -25.82
CA ALA A 335 -5.70 -2.54 -27.11
C ALA A 335 -5.99 -1.49 -28.20
N ILE A 336 -6.83 -0.50 -27.91
CA ILE A 336 -7.28 0.49 -28.90
C ILE A 336 -6.24 1.59 -29.14
N ARG A 337 -5.48 2.00 -28.11
CA ARG A 337 -4.53 3.11 -28.21
C ARG A 337 -3.11 2.67 -28.56
N GLU A 338 -2.65 1.57 -27.98
CA GLU A 338 -1.24 1.15 -27.98
C GLU A 338 -1.04 -0.23 -28.62
N GLY A 339 -2.12 -0.99 -28.87
CA GLY A 339 -2.06 -2.36 -29.39
C GLY A 339 -1.56 -3.38 -28.35
N GLY A 340 -1.54 -3.03 -27.06
CA GLY A 340 -1.00 -3.88 -25.99
C GLY A 340 -1.14 -3.26 -24.59
N PRO A 341 -0.48 -3.85 -23.58
CA PRO A 341 -0.54 -3.35 -22.21
C PRO A 341 -0.02 -1.93 -22.09
N ILE A 342 -0.67 -1.13 -21.24
CA ILE A 342 -0.16 0.19 -20.89
C ILE A 342 1.05 -0.02 -19.95
N PRO A 343 2.20 0.64 -20.16
CA PRO A 343 3.45 0.35 -19.43
C PRO A 343 3.42 0.44 -17.89
N HIS A 344 2.36 0.98 -17.30
CA HIS A 344 2.18 1.17 -15.86
C HIS A 344 0.86 0.59 -15.32
N ASP A 345 0.12 -0.14 -16.16
CA ASP A 345 -0.98 -1.01 -15.71
C ASP A 345 -0.40 -2.28 -15.11
N ASP A 346 -0.96 -2.76 -14.00
CA ASP A 346 -0.53 -3.98 -13.31
C ASP A 346 -1.63 -5.04 -13.23
N ASP A 347 -2.78 -4.81 -13.84
CA ASP A 347 -3.94 -5.69 -13.91
C ASP A 347 -4.42 -5.91 -15.37
N PHE A 348 -5.29 -6.90 -15.54
CA PHE A 348 -5.94 -7.19 -16.82
C PHE A 348 -7.44 -7.26 -16.63
N ASP A 349 -8.12 -6.28 -17.21
CA ASP A 349 -9.53 -6.06 -17.04
C ASP A 349 -10.32 -6.74 -18.16
N PHE A 350 -11.39 -7.44 -17.78
CA PHE A 350 -12.37 -8.00 -18.69
C PHE A 350 -13.78 -7.55 -18.30
N PHE A 351 -14.62 -7.29 -19.28
CA PHE A 351 -16.07 -7.25 -19.11
C PHE A 351 -16.65 -8.64 -19.27
N ALA A 352 -17.57 -9.01 -18.38
CA ALA A 352 -18.51 -10.11 -18.58
C ALA A 352 -19.92 -9.51 -18.71
N THR A 353 -20.47 -9.51 -19.92
CA THR A 353 -21.80 -8.97 -20.18
C THR A 353 -22.87 -9.98 -19.79
N ILE A 354 -23.71 -9.61 -18.83
CA ILE A 354 -24.80 -10.42 -18.29
C ILE A 354 -26.11 -9.69 -18.56
N THR A 355 -26.92 -10.27 -19.44
CA THR A 355 -28.28 -9.78 -19.69
C THR A 355 -29.20 -10.23 -18.56
N ALA A 356 -29.97 -9.33 -17.97
CA ALA A 356 -30.95 -9.65 -16.93
C ALA A 356 -32.01 -8.54 -16.81
N GLU A 357 -33.28 -8.90 -16.61
CA GLU A 357 -34.39 -7.93 -16.53
C GLU A 357 -34.37 -7.11 -15.24
N THR A 358 -33.88 -7.69 -14.15
CA THR A 358 -33.80 -7.02 -12.85
C THR A 358 -32.40 -7.09 -12.27
N HIS A 359 -32.11 -6.17 -11.34
CA HIS A 359 -30.85 -6.20 -10.60
C HIS A 359 -30.68 -7.47 -9.77
N ARG A 360 -31.78 -8.03 -9.23
CA ARG A 360 -31.74 -9.28 -8.47
C ARG A 360 -31.30 -10.43 -9.37
N ASP A 361 -31.91 -10.55 -10.55
CA ASP A 361 -31.58 -11.61 -11.50
C ASP A 361 -30.14 -11.45 -12.03
N PHE A 362 -29.66 -10.21 -12.18
CA PHE A 362 -28.26 -9.95 -12.51
C PHE A 362 -27.30 -10.49 -11.44
N VAL A 363 -27.59 -10.25 -10.16
CA VAL A 363 -26.77 -10.77 -9.04
C VAL A 363 -26.77 -12.30 -9.04
N GLU A 364 -27.95 -12.91 -9.18
CA GLU A 364 -28.10 -14.38 -9.24
C GLU A 364 -27.30 -14.97 -10.42
N ARG A 365 -27.45 -14.41 -11.63
CA ARG A 365 -26.72 -14.85 -12.84
C ARG A 365 -25.22 -14.63 -12.73
N ARG A 366 -24.78 -13.54 -12.09
CA ARG A 366 -23.36 -13.30 -11.82
C ARG A 366 -22.78 -14.39 -10.91
N GLU A 367 -23.50 -14.78 -9.87
CA GLU A 367 -23.06 -15.88 -8.99
C GLU A 367 -23.06 -17.23 -9.70
N GLU A 368 -24.03 -17.48 -10.60
CA GLU A 368 -24.03 -18.66 -11.46
C GLU A 368 -22.82 -18.68 -12.38
N TYR A 369 -22.50 -17.55 -13.01
CA TYR A 369 -21.31 -17.40 -13.85
C TYR A 369 -20.01 -17.64 -13.06
N MET A 370 -19.90 -17.12 -11.83
CA MET A 370 -18.75 -17.41 -10.97
C MET A 370 -18.64 -18.90 -10.65
N ARG A 371 -19.74 -19.56 -10.26
CA ARG A 371 -19.77 -21.01 -9.99
C ARG A 371 -19.42 -21.83 -11.24
N HIS A 372 -19.85 -21.37 -12.41
CA HIS A 372 -19.49 -22.00 -13.69
C HIS A 372 -17.97 -21.97 -13.91
N LEU A 373 -17.33 -20.82 -13.71
CA LEU A 373 -15.87 -20.71 -13.82
C LEU A 373 -15.15 -21.57 -12.76
N GLU A 374 -15.65 -21.62 -11.52
CA GLU A 374 -15.11 -22.53 -10.49
C GLU A 374 -15.18 -24.00 -10.94
N ASN A 375 -16.30 -24.42 -11.52
CA ASN A 375 -16.48 -25.77 -12.06
C ASN A 375 -15.57 -26.05 -13.27
N ALA A 376 -15.25 -25.02 -14.06
CA ALA A 376 -14.26 -25.08 -15.14
C ALA A 376 -12.80 -25.08 -14.62
N GLY A 377 -12.60 -25.05 -13.31
CA GLY A 377 -11.29 -25.18 -12.66
C GLY A 377 -10.59 -23.86 -12.35
N TRP A 378 -11.28 -22.73 -12.44
CA TRP A 378 -10.76 -21.43 -12.01
C TRP A 378 -10.83 -21.31 -10.48
N ILE A 379 -9.86 -20.61 -9.90
CA ILE A 379 -10.01 -20.06 -8.55
C ILE A 379 -10.66 -18.70 -8.71
N VAL A 380 -11.88 -18.56 -8.16
CA VAL A 380 -12.68 -17.33 -8.26
C VAL A 380 -12.71 -16.63 -6.90
N GLU A 381 -12.33 -15.36 -6.88
CA GLU A 381 -12.25 -14.55 -5.66
C GLU A 381 -13.18 -13.33 -5.78
N PRO A 382 -14.37 -13.33 -5.13
CA PRO A 382 -15.28 -12.19 -5.18
C PRO A 382 -14.69 -10.95 -4.52
N ASN A 383 -14.88 -9.79 -5.15
CA ASN A 383 -14.53 -8.52 -4.55
C ASN A 383 -15.70 -8.01 -3.68
N GLY A 384 -15.65 -8.23 -2.37
CA GLY A 384 -16.80 -8.12 -1.46
C GLY A 384 -17.53 -6.77 -1.34
N SER A 385 -17.14 -5.72 -2.05
CA SER A 385 -17.87 -4.43 -2.10
C SER A 385 -18.28 -4.00 -3.51
N TYR A 386 -17.99 -4.81 -4.53
CA TYR A 386 -18.13 -4.47 -5.93
C TYR A 386 -18.64 -5.69 -6.73
N PHE A 387 -19.26 -5.46 -7.90
CA PHE A 387 -19.68 -6.54 -8.80
C PHE A 387 -18.54 -7.18 -9.59
N ASN A 388 -17.29 -6.76 -9.43
CA ASN A 388 -16.15 -7.46 -10.02
C ASN A 388 -15.72 -8.65 -9.17
N PHE A 389 -14.93 -9.52 -9.77
CA PHE A 389 -14.29 -10.66 -9.12
C PHE A 389 -13.00 -10.99 -9.87
N HIS A 390 -12.07 -11.63 -9.19
CA HIS A 390 -10.80 -12.04 -9.80
C HIS A 390 -10.86 -13.52 -10.15
N VAL A 391 -10.23 -13.89 -11.26
CA VAL A 391 -10.07 -15.29 -11.66
C VAL A 391 -8.61 -15.60 -11.93
N LYS A 392 -8.17 -16.77 -11.47
CA LYS A 392 -6.81 -17.28 -11.73
C LYS A 392 -6.83 -18.78 -11.90
N LEU A 393 -5.88 -19.31 -12.68
CA LEU A 393 -5.66 -20.74 -12.75
C LEU A 393 -4.87 -21.25 -11.55
N PRO A 394 -5.15 -22.46 -11.04
CA PRO A 394 -4.35 -23.07 -9.98
C PRO A 394 -2.85 -23.11 -10.34
N GLY A 395 -2.01 -22.57 -9.46
CA GLY A 395 -0.56 -22.53 -9.64
C GLY A 395 -0.03 -21.36 -10.48
N SER A 396 -0.89 -20.57 -11.13
CA SER A 396 -0.47 -19.36 -11.82
C SER A 396 -0.38 -18.15 -10.88
N ALA A 397 0.54 -17.24 -11.21
CA ALA A 397 0.63 -15.92 -10.59
C ALA A 397 -0.25 -14.87 -11.31
N ILE A 398 -0.80 -15.20 -12.49
CA ILE A 398 -1.63 -14.29 -13.30
C ILE A 398 -3.08 -14.36 -12.84
N SER A 399 -3.61 -13.19 -12.49
CA SER A 399 -5.00 -12.96 -12.13
C SER A 399 -5.63 -12.04 -13.17
N LEU A 400 -6.86 -12.35 -13.59
CA LEU A 400 -7.68 -11.50 -14.46
C LEU A 400 -8.81 -10.89 -13.63
N ASP A 401 -9.05 -9.59 -13.82
CA ASP A 401 -10.11 -8.86 -13.14
C ASP A 401 -11.35 -8.82 -14.04
N VAL A 402 -12.42 -9.51 -13.62
CA VAL A 402 -13.65 -9.64 -14.39
C VAL A 402 -14.73 -8.74 -13.80
N PHE A 403 -15.22 -7.79 -14.60
CA PHE A 403 -16.26 -6.84 -14.25
C PHE A 403 -17.57 -7.22 -14.92
N ALA A 404 -18.55 -7.59 -14.11
CA ALA A 404 -19.88 -7.90 -14.59
C ALA A 404 -20.60 -6.62 -15.05
N ILE A 405 -21.08 -6.63 -16.29
CA ILE A 405 -21.89 -5.56 -16.90
C ILE A 405 -23.33 -6.03 -16.96
N HIS A 406 -24.25 -5.32 -16.31
CA HIS A 406 -25.68 -5.64 -16.30
C HIS A 406 -26.38 -5.00 -17.50
N VAL A 407 -26.81 -5.81 -18.47
CA VAL A 407 -27.61 -5.33 -19.61
C VAL A 407 -29.09 -5.60 -19.37
N ASN A 408 -29.91 -4.55 -19.45
CA ASN A 408 -31.35 -4.58 -19.31
C ASN A 408 -32.01 -3.70 -20.39
N GLY A 409 -32.55 -4.33 -21.44
CA GLY A 409 -33.10 -3.62 -22.59
C GLY A 409 -32.09 -2.69 -23.26
N ASP A 410 -32.43 -1.41 -23.36
CA ASP A 410 -31.59 -0.38 -24.00
C ASP A 410 -30.49 0.19 -23.08
N VAL A 411 -30.42 -0.26 -21.83
CA VAL A 411 -29.48 0.25 -20.82
C VAL A 411 -28.53 -0.85 -20.34
N ALA A 412 -27.25 -0.50 -20.26
CA ALA A 412 -26.20 -1.26 -19.58
C ALA A 412 -25.82 -0.54 -18.28
N HIS A 413 -25.41 -1.30 -17.27
CA HIS A 413 -24.82 -0.77 -16.05
C HIS A 413 -23.47 -1.40 -15.77
N GLY A 414 -22.52 -0.58 -15.35
CA GLY A 414 -21.16 -1.00 -15.06
C GLY A 414 -20.48 -0.04 -14.09
N HIS A 415 -19.32 -0.44 -13.56
CA HIS A 415 -18.47 0.46 -12.79
C HIS A 415 -17.80 1.45 -13.74
N MET A 416 -17.84 2.73 -13.40
CA MET A 416 -17.20 3.80 -14.18
C MET A 416 -16.23 4.56 -13.27
N GLU A 417 -16.17 5.89 -13.39
CA GLU A 417 -15.21 6.69 -12.65
C GLU A 417 -15.35 6.50 -11.14
N ARG A 418 -14.21 6.26 -10.48
CA ARG A 418 -14.14 5.95 -9.02
C ARG A 418 -15.01 4.76 -8.60
N ALA A 419 -15.18 3.78 -9.49
CA ALA A 419 -15.99 2.57 -9.26
C ALA A 419 -17.47 2.87 -8.94
N LYS A 420 -18.00 3.97 -9.47
CA LYS A 420 -19.43 4.27 -9.39
C LYS A 420 -20.21 3.41 -10.38
N TRP A 421 -21.30 2.82 -9.94
CA TRP A 421 -22.25 2.14 -10.82
C TRP A 421 -23.03 3.17 -11.64
N ARG A 422 -22.93 3.11 -12.97
CA ARG A 422 -23.56 4.08 -13.89
C ARG A 422 -24.26 3.41 -15.06
N GLU A 423 -25.27 4.09 -15.58
CA GLU A 423 -25.98 3.75 -16.81
C GLU A 423 -25.16 4.11 -18.05
N MET A 424 -25.23 3.25 -19.07
CA MET A 424 -24.60 3.38 -20.38
C MET A 424 -25.52 2.79 -21.46
N PRO A 425 -25.34 3.13 -22.75
CA PRO A 425 -26.07 2.48 -23.84
C PRO A 425 -25.76 0.96 -23.91
N SER A 426 -26.80 0.12 -23.89
CA SER A 426 -26.62 -1.35 -24.03
C SER A 426 -26.03 -1.73 -25.39
N THR A 427 -26.25 -0.90 -26.42
CA THR A 427 -25.72 -1.10 -27.77
C THR A 427 -24.20 -1.21 -27.81
N TRP A 428 -23.49 -0.59 -26.86
CA TRP A 428 -22.03 -0.72 -26.74
C TRP A 428 -21.59 -2.16 -26.48
N PHE A 429 -22.41 -2.95 -25.79
CA PHE A 429 -22.13 -4.33 -25.37
C PHE A 429 -22.93 -5.37 -26.19
N SER A 430 -23.62 -4.93 -27.25
CA SER A 430 -24.52 -5.78 -28.03
C SER A 430 -23.78 -6.86 -28.81
N SER A 431 -22.55 -6.58 -29.28
CA SER A 431 -21.66 -7.56 -29.88
C SER A 431 -20.19 -7.25 -29.56
N THR A 432 -19.30 -8.12 -30.02
CA THR A 432 -17.85 -7.95 -29.86
C THR A 432 -17.17 -7.96 -31.22
N SER A 433 -16.12 -7.16 -31.32
CA SER A 433 -15.15 -7.19 -32.42
C SER A 433 -13.78 -7.61 -31.89
N LEU A 434 -12.81 -7.83 -32.77
CA LEU A 434 -11.46 -8.22 -32.37
C LEU A 434 -10.51 -7.02 -32.43
N ALA A 435 -9.66 -6.87 -31.41
CA ALA A 435 -8.55 -5.92 -31.39
C ALA A 435 -7.24 -6.65 -31.06
N THR A 436 -6.13 -6.08 -31.52
CA THR A 436 -4.79 -6.58 -31.15
C THR A 436 -4.43 -6.08 -29.76
N PHE A 437 -4.01 -6.99 -28.89
CA PHE A 437 -3.45 -6.69 -27.58
C PHE A 437 -2.22 -7.55 -27.38
N GLY A 438 -1.03 -6.93 -27.34
CA GLY A 438 0.22 -7.66 -27.10
C GLY A 438 0.57 -8.69 -28.17
N GLY A 439 0.04 -8.54 -29.38
CA GLY A 439 0.18 -9.52 -30.47
C GLY A 439 -0.89 -10.61 -30.52
N ALA A 440 -1.75 -10.73 -29.51
CA ALA A 440 -2.93 -11.59 -29.55
C ALA A 440 -4.16 -10.84 -30.07
N SER A 441 -5.13 -11.56 -30.65
CA SER A 441 -6.40 -11.02 -31.10
C SER A 441 -7.47 -11.31 -30.05
N LEU A 442 -7.89 -10.30 -29.30
CA LEU A 442 -8.84 -10.43 -28.18
C LEU A 442 -10.14 -9.67 -28.45
N PRO A 443 -11.28 -10.17 -27.92
CA PRO A 443 -12.57 -9.52 -28.08
C PRO A 443 -12.63 -8.18 -27.36
N VAL A 444 -13.20 -7.17 -28.01
CA VAL A 444 -13.52 -5.85 -27.47
C VAL A 444 -14.99 -5.55 -27.73
N ILE A 445 -15.60 -4.73 -26.89
CA ILE A 445 -16.99 -4.28 -27.08
C ILE A 445 -17.13 -3.42 -28.34
N ASP A 446 -18.27 -3.48 -29.04
CA ASP A 446 -18.51 -2.65 -30.23
C ASP A 446 -18.43 -1.15 -29.94
N GLY A 447 -18.93 -0.75 -28.77
CA GLY A 447 -18.90 0.63 -28.31
C GLY A 447 -17.54 1.11 -27.81
N ALA A 448 -16.43 0.39 -28.05
CA ALA A 448 -15.14 0.62 -27.39
C ALA A 448 -14.71 2.09 -27.37
N THR A 449 -14.74 2.78 -28.52
CA THR A 449 -14.36 4.20 -28.60
C THR A 449 -15.27 5.10 -27.75
N ALA A 450 -16.59 4.88 -27.83
CA ALA A 450 -17.57 5.67 -27.09
C ALA A 450 -17.48 5.41 -25.57
N PHE A 451 -17.29 4.14 -25.18
CA PHE A 451 -17.06 3.74 -23.80
C PHE A 451 -15.78 4.39 -23.24
N LEU A 452 -14.67 4.35 -23.99
CA LEU A 452 -13.40 4.95 -23.57
C LEU A 452 -13.53 6.47 -23.44
N GLU A 453 -14.23 7.14 -24.35
CA GLU A 453 -14.49 8.59 -24.24
C GLU A 453 -15.36 8.94 -23.02
N GLU A 454 -16.41 8.17 -22.74
CA GLU A 454 -17.24 8.36 -21.54
C GLU A 454 -16.43 8.07 -20.25
N ARG A 455 -15.60 7.02 -20.24
CA ARG A 455 -14.84 6.57 -19.06
C ARG A 455 -13.66 7.47 -18.72
N TYR A 456 -12.89 7.88 -19.73
CA TYR A 456 -11.61 8.58 -19.57
C TYR A 456 -11.67 10.05 -20.02
N GLY A 457 -12.79 10.49 -20.60
CA GLY A 457 -13.00 11.83 -21.12
C GLY A 457 -12.48 12.01 -22.55
N LYS A 458 -12.76 13.17 -23.15
CA LYS A 458 -12.41 13.49 -24.55
C LYS A 458 -10.92 13.37 -24.89
N SER A 459 -10.04 13.47 -23.90
CA SER A 459 -8.60 13.37 -24.06
C SER A 459 -8.05 11.95 -23.91
N TRP A 460 -8.88 10.91 -23.86
CA TRP A 460 -8.45 9.51 -23.61
C TRP A 460 -7.38 8.98 -24.58
N ARG A 461 -7.36 9.53 -25.81
CA ARG A 461 -6.33 9.22 -26.82
C ARG A 461 -4.95 9.78 -26.47
N THR A 462 -4.89 10.80 -25.62
CA THR A 462 -3.65 11.34 -25.08
C THR A 462 -3.32 10.58 -23.79
N PRO A 463 -2.17 9.89 -23.71
CA PRO A 463 -1.78 9.19 -22.49
C PRO A 463 -1.71 10.14 -21.30
N ASP A 464 -2.52 9.88 -20.28
CA ASP A 464 -2.36 10.50 -18.95
C ASP A 464 -2.10 9.40 -17.93
N ARG A 465 -0.81 9.22 -17.61
CA ARG A 465 -0.34 8.25 -16.63
C ARG A 465 -0.99 8.40 -15.26
N PHE A 466 -1.37 9.61 -14.88
CA PHE A 466 -1.91 9.92 -13.57
C PHE A 466 -3.44 10.05 -13.59
N HIS A 467 -4.11 9.50 -14.62
CA HIS A 467 -5.56 9.43 -14.66
C HIS A 467 -6.10 8.66 -13.44
N GLU A 468 -7.03 9.28 -12.71
CA GLU A 468 -7.55 8.77 -11.42
C GLU A 468 -6.46 8.41 -10.40
N TRP A 469 -5.39 9.21 -10.36
CA TRP A 469 -4.36 9.06 -9.35
C TRP A 469 -4.94 9.04 -7.93
N ARG A 470 -4.34 8.22 -7.05
CA ARG A 470 -4.90 7.90 -5.73
C ARG A 470 -4.97 9.07 -4.76
N TRP A 471 -4.27 10.16 -5.05
CA TRP A 471 -4.32 11.41 -4.31
C TRP A 471 -4.25 12.59 -5.27
N ALA A 472 -4.65 13.77 -4.79
CA ALA A 472 -4.61 14.97 -5.61
C ALA A 472 -3.17 15.35 -5.97
N LEU A 473 -2.95 15.62 -7.26
CA LEU A 473 -1.75 16.29 -7.77
C LEU A 473 -2.06 17.76 -7.98
N ASN A 474 -1.08 18.63 -7.75
CA ASN A 474 -1.25 20.09 -7.79
C ASN A 474 -1.01 20.70 -9.19
N ASP A 475 -0.61 19.90 -10.18
CA ASP A 475 -0.20 20.30 -11.53
C ASP A 475 -0.96 19.58 -12.65
#